data_AF-A0A838YLD2-F1
#
_entry.id   AF-A0A838YLD2-F1
#
_cell.length_a   1.000
_cell.length_b   1.000
_cell.length_c   1.000
_cell.angle_alpha   90.00
_cell.angle_beta   90.00
_cell.angle_gamma   90.00
#
_symmetry.space_group_name_H-M   'P 1'
#
loop_
_entity.id
_entity.type
_entity.pdbx_description
1 polymer ?
#
loop_
_entity_poly.entity_id
_entity_poly.type
_entity_poly.pdbx_seq_one_letter_code
_entity_poly.pdbx_strand_id
1 'polypeptide(L)'
;MASIDDISSMFHAESEKLENLINNATTISELSLHEIIDTYYQIMNVSSMITMLKQQLNSDEHRTLLDKIAEMEKVISEKFNSVIHPQVMEKLAKSIQDTMNTLQSTNSEQKSKEETENDAKLYEELRKKMSTREFVEQYDKGLPHD
;
A
#
# COMPACT_ATOMS: atom_id res chain seq x y z
N MET A 1 -21.02 19.82 4.27
CA MET A 1 -19.59 19.72 3.92
C MET A 1 -18.82 19.81 5.23
N ALA A 2 -17.82 18.95 5.46
CA ALA A 2 -16.95 19.08 6.62
C ALA A 2 -16.19 20.42 6.56
N SER A 3 -15.91 21.05 7.70
CA SER A 3 -15.13 22.29 7.76
C SER A 3 -13.66 22.03 7.39
N ILE A 4 -12.94 23.06 6.94
CA ILE A 4 -11.48 22.99 6.75
C ILE A 4 -10.79 22.56 8.06
N ASP A 5 -11.29 23.04 9.20
CA ASP A 5 -10.75 22.68 10.53
C ASP A 5 -10.96 21.19 10.85
N ASP A 6 -12.11 20.62 10.45
CA ASP A 6 -12.40 19.20 10.64
C ASP A 6 -11.46 18.34 9.78
N ILE A 7 -11.29 18.72 8.50
CA ILE A 7 -10.42 18.01 7.56
C ILE A 7 -8.95 18.14 7.99
N SER A 8 -8.53 19.30 8.50
CA SER A 8 -7.18 19.52 9.04
C SER A 8 -6.88 18.63 10.24
N SER A 9 -7.81 18.54 11.19
CA SER A 9 -7.69 17.66 12.37
C SER A 9 -7.60 16.18 11.96
N MET A 10 -8.46 15.75 11.03
CA MET A 10 -8.40 14.39 10.47
C MET A 10 -7.07 14.14 9.74
N PHE A 11 -6.62 15.09 8.91
CA PHE A 11 -5.36 15.01 8.19
C PHE A 11 -4.17 14.82 9.14
N HIS A 12 -4.13 15.52 10.26
CA HIS A 12 -3.08 15.34 11.26
C HIS A 12 -3.05 13.91 11.82
N ALA A 13 -4.19 13.40 12.27
CA ALA A 13 -4.27 12.05 12.84
C ALA A 13 -3.92 10.96 11.81
N GLU A 14 -4.42 11.10 10.59
CA GLU A 14 -4.17 10.14 9.51
C GLU A 14 -2.74 10.23 8.97
N SER A 15 -2.11 11.41 9.00
CA SER A 15 -0.70 11.61 8.69
C SER A 15 0.22 10.91 9.69
N GLU A 16 -0.07 11.03 10.99
CA GLU A 16 0.71 10.37 12.03
C GLU A 16 0.63 8.84 11.92
N LYS A 17 -0.57 8.31 11.65
CA LYS A 17 -0.76 6.87 11.35
C LYS A 17 0.08 6.45 10.15
N LEU A 18 0.08 7.24 9.08
CA LEU A 18 0.84 6.93 7.88
C LEU A 18 2.36 6.94 8.14
N GLU A 19 2.88 7.95 8.84
CA GLU A 19 4.29 8.01 9.21
C GLU A 19 4.70 6.78 10.03
N ASN A 20 3.87 6.37 10.99
CA ASN A 20 4.12 5.16 11.78
C ASN A 20 4.12 3.90 10.92
N LEU A 21 3.17 3.76 9.99
CA LEU A 21 3.14 2.63 9.04
C LEU A 21 4.39 2.63 8.16
N ILE A 22 4.81 3.76 7.62
CA ILE A 22 6.00 3.89 6.76
C ILE A 22 7.28 3.57 7.54
N ASN A 23 7.42 4.07 8.76
CA ASN A 23 8.58 3.84 9.61
C ASN A 23 8.67 2.37 10.09
N ASN A 24 7.54 1.72 10.33
CA ASN A 24 7.50 0.28 10.63
C ASN A 24 7.69 -0.56 9.36
N ALA A 25 7.18 -0.08 8.22
CA ALA A 25 7.33 -0.76 6.94
C ALA A 25 8.80 -0.84 6.52
N THR A 26 9.72 0.03 6.97
CA THR A 26 11.16 -0.05 6.62
C THR A 26 11.83 -1.42 6.88
N THR A 27 11.19 -2.33 7.60
CA THR A 27 11.54 -3.77 7.72
C THR A 27 10.71 -4.68 6.79
N ILE A 28 10.53 -4.28 5.51
CA ILE A 28 9.58 -4.82 4.49
C ILE A 28 9.56 -6.36 4.34
N SER A 29 10.63 -7.04 4.74
CA SER A 29 10.74 -8.50 4.75
C SER A 29 9.51 -9.20 5.37
N GLU A 30 8.82 -8.58 6.34
CA GLU A 30 7.77 -9.26 7.13
C GLU A 30 6.33 -8.84 6.82
N LEU A 31 6.08 -7.77 6.04
CA LEU A 31 4.71 -7.30 5.77
C LEU A 31 3.83 -8.39 5.15
N SER A 32 2.73 -8.69 5.84
CA SER A 32 1.64 -9.55 5.36
C SER A 32 0.83 -8.85 4.26
N LEU A 33 0.02 -9.62 3.52
CA LEU A 33 -0.87 -9.04 2.49
C LEU A 33 -1.82 -7.99 3.07
N HIS A 34 -2.30 -8.22 4.30
CA HIS A 34 -3.19 -7.28 4.99
C HIS A 34 -2.48 -5.95 5.28
N GLU A 35 -1.27 -5.99 5.83
CA GLU A 35 -0.50 -4.78 6.13
C GLU A 35 -0.11 -4.00 4.87
N ILE A 36 0.16 -4.71 3.76
CA ILE A 36 0.34 -4.08 2.44
C ILE A 36 -0.94 -3.32 2.08
N ILE A 37 -2.10 -3.98 2.11
CA ILE A 37 -3.38 -3.36 1.73
C ILE A 37 -3.68 -2.12 2.59
N ASP A 38 -3.53 -2.24 3.91
CA ASP A 38 -3.77 -1.14 4.85
C ASP A 38 -2.86 0.06 4.59
N THR A 39 -1.58 -0.19 4.33
CA THR A 39 -0.61 0.87 4.05
C THR A 39 -1.01 1.67 2.82
N TYR A 40 -1.41 1.00 1.74
CA TYR A 40 -1.82 1.67 0.50
C TYR A 40 -3.14 2.41 0.69
N TYR A 41 -4.11 1.85 1.41
CA TYR A 41 -5.34 2.59 1.74
C TYR A 41 -5.06 3.84 2.56
N GLN A 42 -4.15 3.76 3.53
CA GLN A 42 -3.77 4.91 4.35
C GLN A 42 -3.15 6.03 3.49
N ILE A 43 -2.29 5.65 2.54
CA ILE A 43 -1.66 6.60 1.61
C ILE A 43 -2.69 7.26 0.71
N MET A 44 -3.63 6.48 0.16
CA MET A 44 -4.71 7.03 -0.67
C MET A 44 -5.60 7.99 0.14
N ASN A 45 -5.91 7.64 1.39
CA ASN A 45 -6.68 8.49 2.28
C ASN A 45 -5.98 9.83 2.53
N VAL A 46 -4.72 9.79 2.96
CA VAL A 46 -3.91 11.00 3.21
C VAL A 46 -3.73 11.84 1.93
N SER A 47 -3.46 11.20 0.80
CA SER A 47 -3.30 11.90 -0.50
C SER A 47 -4.60 12.59 -0.95
N SER A 48 -5.75 11.96 -0.69
CA SER A 48 -7.06 12.56 -0.95
C SER A 48 -7.30 13.79 -0.07
N MET A 49 -7.00 13.70 1.24
CA MET A 49 -7.09 14.83 2.16
C MET A 49 -6.16 15.97 1.77
N ILE A 50 -4.92 15.69 1.35
CA ILE A 50 -3.99 16.71 0.82
C ILE A 50 -4.61 17.43 -0.36
N THR A 51 -5.18 16.69 -1.31
CA THR A 51 -5.82 17.26 -2.51
C THR A 51 -7.00 18.17 -2.12
N MET A 52 -7.86 17.70 -1.21
CA MET A 52 -9.00 18.48 -0.73
C MET A 52 -8.58 19.75 0.01
N LEU A 53 -7.58 19.65 0.89
CA LEU A 53 -7.06 20.79 1.64
C LEU A 53 -6.42 21.81 0.69
N LYS A 54 -5.57 21.40 -0.25
CA LYS A 54 -4.96 22.31 -1.22
C LYS A 54 -5.98 23.09 -2.06
N GLN A 55 -7.15 22.52 -2.34
CA GLN A 55 -8.23 23.22 -3.06
C GLN A 55 -8.95 24.29 -2.22
N GLN A 56 -8.91 24.17 -0.89
CA GLN A 56 -9.68 25.01 0.03
C GLN A 56 -8.81 26.05 0.75
N LEU A 57 -7.48 25.90 0.72
CA LEU A 57 -6.55 26.79 1.44
C LEU A 57 -6.16 28.00 0.59
N ASN A 58 -6.29 29.20 1.18
CA ASN A 58 -5.63 30.41 0.70
C ASN A 58 -4.23 30.52 1.35
N SER A 59 -3.22 30.88 0.56
CA SER A 59 -1.79 30.74 0.92
C SER A 59 -1.31 31.50 2.16
N ASP A 60 -2.01 32.55 2.58
CA ASP A 60 -1.53 33.44 3.66
C ASP A 60 -2.07 33.08 5.07
N GLU A 61 -3.25 32.46 5.19
CA GLU A 61 -3.88 32.19 6.50
C GLU A 61 -3.51 30.83 7.11
N HIS A 62 -2.99 29.90 6.30
CA HIS A 62 -2.81 28.49 6.71
C HIS A 62 -1.41 27.94 6.47
N ARG A 63 -0.38 28.79 6.64
CA ARG A 63 1.02 28.43 6.36
C ARG A 63 1.48 27.15 7.06
N THR A 64 1.16 26.97 8.34
CA THR A 64 1.52 25.76 9.11
C THR A 64 0.94 24.47 8.50
N LEU A 65 -0.31 24.53 8.02
CA LEU A 65 -0.96 23.38 7.40
C LEU A 65 -0.37 23.08 6.03
N LEU A 66 -0.04 24.12 5.25
CA LEU A 66 0.66 23.98 3.98
C LEU A 66 2.06 23.35 4.16
N ASP A 67 2.80 23.75 5.18
CA ASP A 67 4.11 23.17 5.51
C ASP A 67 3.97 21.68 5.86
N LYS A 68 2.96 21.30 6.67
CA LYS A 68 2.71 19.89 7.00
C LYS A 68 2.27 19.06 5.80
N ILE A 69 1.45 19.64 4.92
CA ILE A 69 1.09 19.02 3.64
C ILE A 69 2.35 18.74 2.80
N ALA A 70 3.22 19.73 2.64
CA ALA A 70 4.45 19.57 1.87
C ALA A 70 5.39 18.52 2.49
N GLU A 71 5.51 18.47 3.82
CA GLU A 71 6.25 17.42 4.51
C GLU A 71 5.69 16.03 4.22
N MET A 72 4.36 15.88 4.27
CA MET A 72 3.73 14.59 4.03
C MET A 72 3.86 14.13 2.58
N GLU A 73 3.71 15.04 1.61
CA GLU A 73 3.98 14.74 0.20
C GLU A 73 5.42 14.28 -0.02
N LYS A 74 6.37 14.90 0.68
CA LYS A 74 7.77 14.48 0.66
C LYS A 74 7.95 13.07 1.26
N VAL A 75 7.30 12.77 2.37
CA VAL A 75 7.30 11.42 2.97
C VAL A 75 6.75 10.37 1.99
N ILE A 76 5.61 10.66 1.36
CA ILE A 76 4.99 9.76 0.38
C ILE A 76 5.91 9.57 -0.83
N SER A 77 6.45 10.65 -1.39
CA SER A 77 7.29 10.57 -2.59
C SER A 77 8.66 9.92 -2.32
N GLU A 78 9.39 10.41 -1.32
CA GLU A 78 10.79 10.02 -1.10
C GLU A 78 10.93 8.73 -0.31
N LYS A 79 10.03 8.45 0.64
CA LYS A 79 10.09 7.21 1.43
C LYS A 79 9.20 6.14 0.83
N PHE A 80 7.93 6.42 0.60
CA PHE A 80 7.02 5.38 0.15
C PHE A 80 7.20 5.02 -1.33
N ASN A 81 6.96 5.97 -2.25
CA ASN A 81 6.99 5.72 -3.69
C ASN A 81 8.38 5.28 -4.16
N SER A 82 9.43 5.90 -3.64
CA SER A 82 10.80 5.63 -4.11
C SER A 82 11.45 4.40 -3.48
N VAL A 83 11.03 3.98 -2.27
CA VAL A 83 11.69 2.89 -1.53
C VAL A 83 10.73 1.75 -1.22
N ILE A 84 9.60 2.04 -0.56
CA ILE A 84 8.69 1.01 -0.07
C ILE A 84 7.90 0.34 -1.20
N HIS A 85 7.33 1.13 -2.11
CA HIS A 85 6.50 0.62 -3.19
C HIS A 85 7.24 -0.40 -4.09
N PRO A 86 8.46 -0.11 -4.60
CA PRO A 86 9.25 -1.08 -5.37
C PRO A 86 9.53 -2.37 -4.60
N GLN A 87 9.86 -2.28 -3.30
CA GLN A 87 10.14 -3.46 -2.47
C GLN A 87 8.89 -4.32 -2.25
N VAL A 88 7.73 -3.70 -2.05
CA VAL A 88 6.44 -4.40 -1.97
C VAL A 88 6.16 -5.13 -3.29
N MET A 89 6.37 -4.45 -4.42
CA MET A 89 6.18 -5.04 -5.75
C MET A 89 7.09 -6.25 -6.00
N GLU A 90 8.38 -6.12 -5.69
CA GLU A 90 9.34 -7.23 -5.80
C GLU A 90 8.95 -8.41 -4.91
N LYS A 91 8.57 -8.14 -3.66
CA LYS A 91 8.14 -9.18 -2.71
C LYS A 91 6.91 -9.94 -3.21
N LEU A 92 5.90 -9.22 -3.70
CA LEU A 92 4.69 -9.84 -4.24
C LEU A 92 5.02 -10.68 -5.47
N ALA A 93 5.83 -10.16 -6.40
CA ALA A 93 6.26 -10.90 -7.58
C ALA A 93 7.00 -12.19 -7.22
N LYS A 94 7.97 -12.12 -6.29
CA LYS A 94 8.71 -13.29 -5.80
C LYS A 94 7.80 -14.30 -5.11
N SER A 95 6.93 -13.83 -4.21
CA SER A 95 6.01 -14.71 -3.45
C SER A 95 4.98 -15.41 -4.35
N ILE A 96 4.53 -14.75 -5.43
CA ILE A 96 3.68 -15.35 -6.46
C ILE A 96 4.45 -16.43 -7.22
N GLN A 97 5.69 -16.13 -7.63
CA GLN A 97 6.53 -17.08 -8.36
C GLN A 97 6.85 -18.32 -7.52
N ASP A 98 7.17 -18.15 -6.24
CA ASP A 98 7.47 -19.25 -5.32
C ASP A 98 6.24 -20.17 -5.13
N THR A 99 5.05 -19.60 -4.97
CA THR A 99 3.80 -20.39 -4.90
C THR A 99 3.50 -21.10 -6.22
N MET A 100 3.72 -20.44 -7.37
CA MET A 100 3.54 -21.07 -8.68
C MET A 100 4.52 -22.23 -8.91
N ASN A 101 5.79 -22.06 -8.54
CA ASN A 101 6.81 -23.12 -8.64
C ASN A 101 6.45 -24.32 -7.76
N THR A 102 5.94 -24.07 -6.56
CA THR A 102 5.46 -25.13 -5.64
C THR A 102 4.33 -25.91 -6.29
N LEU A 103 3.28 -25.24 -6.77
CA LEU A 103 2.14 -25.86 -7.45
C LEU A 103 2.56 -26.69 -8.69
N GLN A 104 3.53 -26.20 -9.47
CA GLN A 104 4.04 -26.92 -10.63
C GLN A 104 4.85 -28.17 -10.25
N SER A 105 5.57 -28.12 -9.13
CA SER A 105 6.40 -29.24 -8.66
C SER A 105 5.57 -30.40 -8.08
N THR A 106 4.38 -30.12 -7.54
CA THR A 106 3.48 -31.12 -6.94
C THR A 106 2.59 -31.86 -7.96
N ASN A 107 2.69 -31.56 -9.26
CA ASN A 107 1.90 -32.23 -10.31
C ASN A 107 2.43 -33.64 -10.63
N SER A 108 2.15 -34.60 -9.74
CA SER A 108 2.28 -36.04 -10.03
C SER A 108 0.94 -36.61 -10.55
N GLU A 109 1.01 -37.71 -11.33
CA GLU A 109 -0.16 -38.37 -11.93
C GLU A 109 -1.06 -39.08 -10.89
N GLN A 110 -0.62 -39.21 -9.63
CA GLN A 110 -1.35 -39.84 -8.54
C GLN A 110 -1.31 -38.95 -7.29
N LYS A 111 -2.30 -38.06 -7.15
CA LYS A 111 -2.47 -37.21 -5.97
C LYS A 111 -3.36 -37.87 -4.93
N SER A 112 -2.91 -37.88 -3.70
CA SER A 112 -3.71 -38.18 -2.51
C SER A 112 -4.73 -37.08 -2.23
N LYS A 113 -5.71 -37.39 -1.38
CA LYS A 113 -6.71 -36.40 -0.92
C LYS A 113 -6.06 -35.23 -0.17
N GLU A 114 -4.99 -35.50 0.58
CA GLU A 114 -4.24 -34.50 1.33
C GLU A 114 -3.46 -33.55 0.40
N GLU A 115 -2.80 -34.08 -0.64
CA GLU A 115 -2.14 -33.27 -1.67
C GLU A 115 -3.13 -32.40 -2.44
N THR A 116 -4.33 -32.92 -2.72
CA THR A 116 -5.39 -32.16 -3.40
C THR A 116 -5.89 -30.99 -2.54
N GLU A 117 -6.04 -31.19 -1.22
CA GLU A 117 -6.45 -30.12 -0.31
C GLU A 117 -5.35 -29.06 -0.13
N ASN A 118 -4.08 -29.49 -0.06
CA ASN A 118 -2.94 -28.56 0.02
C ASN A 118 -2.80 -27.71 -1.24
N ASP A 119 -2.95 -28.31 -2.43
CA ASP A 119 -2.96 -27.56 -3.69
C ASP A 119 -4.08 -26.53 -3.71
N ALA A 120 -5.29 -26.88 -3.26
CA ALA A 120 -6.41 -25.94 -3.18
C ALA A 120 -6.09 -24.73 -2.28
N LYS A 121 -5.43 -24.95 -1.14
CA LYS A 121 -4.96 -23.86 -0.26
C LYS A 121 -3.93 -22.98 -0.96
N LEU A 122 -2.96 -23.58 -1.66
CA LEU A 122 -1.94 -22.85 -2.42
C LEU A 122 -2.54 -22.02 -3.57
N TYR A 123 -3.55 -22.53 -4.27
CA TYR A 123 -4.26 -21.76 -5.30
C TYR A 123 -5.00 -20.55 -4.70
N GLU A 124 -5.62 -20.72 -3.53
CA GLU A 124 -6.29 -19.61 -2.84
C GLU A 124 -5.29 -18.56 -2.36
N GLU A 125 -4.13 -18.97 -1.83
CA GLU A 125 -3.05 -18.05 -1.49
C GLU A 125 -2.51 -17.33 -2.73
N LEU A 126 -2.28 -18.05 -3.82
CA LEU A 126 -1.82 -17.49 -5.09
C LEU A 126 -2.80 -16.41 -5.58
N ARG A 127 -4.11 -16.71 -5.53
CA ARG A 127 -5.16 -15.76 -5.89
C ARG A 127 -5.10 -14.48 -5.06
N LYS A 128 -4.96 -14.59 -3.74
CA LYS A 128 -4.85 -13.42 -2.84
C LYS A 128 -3.59 -12.60 -3.14
N LYS A 129 -2.44 -13.26 -3.34
CA LYS A 129 -1.19 -12.57 -3.68
C LYS A 129 -1.28 -11.83 -5.01
N MET A 130 -1.84 -12.48 -6.05
CA MET A 130 -2.06 -11.84 -7.36
C MET A 130 -3.02 -10.66 -7.27
N SER A 131 -4.15 -10.81 -6.56
CA SER A 131 -5.12 -9.72 -6.37
C SER A 131 -4.51 -8.54 -5.58
N THR A 132 -3.69 -8.82 -4.57
CA THR A 132 -2.98 -7.77 -3.82
C THR A 132 -1.96 -7.05 -4.72
N ARG A 133 -1.24 -7.78 -5.55
CA ARG A 133 -0.32 -7.21 -6.54
C ARG A 133 -1.05 -6.31 -7.54
N GLU A 134 -2.18 -6.76 -8.08
CA GLU A 134 -2.99 -5.95 -8.99
C GLU A 134 -3.45 -4.65 -8.32
N PHE A 135 -3.93 -4.73 -7.08
CA PHE A 135 -4.30 -3.54 -6.29
C PHE A 135 -3.13 -2.54 -6.16
N VAL A 136 -1.92 -3.04 -5.83
CA VAL A 136 -0.72 -2.22 -5.73
C VAL A 136 -0.30 -1.63 -7.08
N GLU A 137 -0.44 -2.37 -8.19
CA GLU A 137 -0.14 -1.85 -9.53
C GLU A 137 -1.10 -0.74 -9.97
N GLN A 138 -2.35 -0.75 -9.51
CA GLN A 138 -3.28 0.34 -9.80
C GLN A 138 -2.91 1.64 -9.07
N TYR A 139 -2.26 1.55 -7.90
CA TYR A 139 -1.72 2.72 -7.23
C TYR A 139 -0.68 3.44 -8.09
N ASP A 140 0.29 2.69 -8.66
CA ASP A 140 1.34 3.23 -9.51
C ASP A 140 0.78 3.94 -10.75
N LYS A 141 -0.23 3.34 -11.40
CA LYS A 141 -0.94 3.95 -12.54
C LYS A 141 -1.71 5.22 -12.18
N GLY A 142 -2.07 5.38 -10.90
CA GLY A 142 -2.76 6.55 -10.38
C GLY A 142 -1.82 7.69 -9.98
N LEU A 143 -0.50 7.46 -9.95
CA LEU A 143 0.47 8.52 -9.67
C LEU A 143 0.56 9.49 -10.86
N PRO A 144 0.58 10.81 -10.61
CA PRO A 144 0.90 11.76 -11.67
C PRO A 144 2.34 11.52 -12.13
N HIS A 145 2.50 10.97 -13.33
CA HIS A 145 3.79 10.95 -14.02
C HIS A 145 4.01 12.34 -14.62
N ASP A 146 4.55 13.26 -13.82
CA ASP A 146 5.00 14.58 -14.26
C ASP A 146 6.43 14.49 -14.83
#